data_AF-A0A850MT57-F1
#
_entry.id   AF-A0A850MT57-F1
#
_cell.length_a   1.000
_cell.length_b   1.000
_cell.length_c   1.000
_cell.angle_alpha   90.00
_cell.angle_beta   90.00
_cell.angle_gamma   90.00
#
_symmetry.space_group_name_H-M   'P 1'
#
loop_
_entity.id
_entity.type
_entity.pdbx_description
1 polymer ?
#
loop_
_entity_poly.entity_id
_entity_poly.type
_entity_poly.pdbx_seq_one_letter_code
_entity_poly.pdbx_strand_id
1 'polypeptide(L)'
;MVIRRKKIIINGKEIEVDVFDTRLILGSGKEEESARQFSKEEDIEKEINKAIDKIKKISQRHPIKQKNILYYYEAGQVLQFVDKKNLTNNRMMIWHRIAYDLEPDLFGGKRQKPKEAKRHPEFMYLLSKIDKRYLRKANWDQWYELLKFKDIYKKLNLLEKILAECKNNKLSGIKLRNKIKKLRETK
;
A
#
# COMPACT_ATOMS: atom_id res chain seq x y z
N MET A 1 -11.64 9.11 9.74
CA MET A 1 -10.71 10.23 9.56
C MET A 1 -11.38 11.23 8.63
N VAL A 2 -11.84 12.37 9.13
CA VAL A 2 -12.47 13.40 8.29
C VAL A 2 -11.36 14.31 7.78
N ILE A 3 -11.15 14.32 6.47
CA ILE A 3 -10.31 15.34 5.84
C ILE A 3 -11.11 16.63 5.88
N ARG A 4 -10.72 17.58 6.75
CA ARG A 4 -11.32 18.91 6.79
C ARG A 4 -10.33 19.90 6.20
N ARG A 5 -10.80 20.69 5.24
CA ARG A 5 -10.06 21.83 4.74
C ARG A 5 -10.01 22.89 5.82
N LYS A 6 -8.80 23.19 6.30
CA LYS A 6 -8.56 24.24 7.28
C LYS A 6 -7.75 25.33 6.59
N LYS A 7 -8.27 26.55 6.61
CA LYS A 7 -7.50 27.72 6.18
C LYS A 7 -6.49 28.03 7.28
N ILE A 8 -5.21 28.01 6.93
CA ILE A 8 -4.13 28.49 7.78
C ILE A 8 -3.40 29.63 7.07
N ILE A 9 -3.07 30.66 7.83
CA ILE A 9 -2.40 31.85 7.31
C ILE A 9 -0.90 31.64 7.49
N ILE A 10 -0.16 31.59 6.37
CA ILE A 10 1.30 31.56 6.37
C ILE A 10 1.77 32.80 5.61
N ASN A 11 2.55 33.66 6.28
CA ASN A 11 3.08 34.91 5.71
C ASN A 11 2.01 35.82 5.08
N GLY A 12 0.87 36.00 5.76
CA GLY A 12 -0.22 36.87 5.31
C GLY A 12 -1.05 36.34 4.14
N LYS A 13 -0.78 35.12 3.64
CA LYS A 13 -1.60 34.46 2.63
C LYS A 13 -2.43 33.33 3.26
N GLU A 14 -3.73 33.32 2.99
CA GLU A 14 -4.59 32.19 3.32
C GLU A 14 -4.25 30.99 2.43
N ILE A 15 -3.84 29.89 3.05
CA ILE A 15 -3.60 28.62 2.36
C ILE A 15 -4.61 27.62 2.91
N GLU A 16 -5.37 26.99 2.02
CA GLU A 16 -6.32 25.94 2.37
C GLU A 16 -5.56 24.61 2.43
N VAL A 17 -5.47 24.03 3.62
CA VAL A 17 -4.67 22.83 3.87
C VAL A 17 -5.58 21.75 4.41
N ASP A 18 -5.46 20.55 3.87
CA ASP A 18 -6.16 19.37 4.37
C ASP A 18 -5.54 18.98 5.72
N VAL A 19 -6.23 19.29 6.82
CA VAL A 19 -5.76 18.99 8.16
C VAL A 19 -6.51 17.77 8.68
N PHE A 20 -5.75 16.78 9.13
CA PHE A 20 -6.26 15.65 9.87
C PHE A 20 -6.62 16.11 11.29
N ASP A 21 -7.89 16.47 11.50
CA ASP A 21 -8.35 16.96 12.80
C ASP A 21 -8.94 15.82 13.63
N THR A 22 -8.35 15.60 14.80
CA THR A 22 -8.70 14.58 15.80
C THR A 22 -9.61 15.12 16.90
N ARG A 23 -10.11 16.36 16.81
CA ARG A 23 -10.87 16.96 17.92
C ARG A 23 -12.32 16.47 18.00
N LEU A 24 -12.69 15.95 19.17
CA LEU A 24 -14.07 15.73 19.63
C LEU A 24 -14.84 17.05 19.66
N ILE A 25 -15.97 17.14 18.96
CA ILE A 25 -16.88 18.28 19.02
C ILE A 25 -17.92 17.99 20.10
N LEU A 26 -17.72 18.58 21.28
CA LEU A 26 -18.67 18.52 22.39
C LEU A 26 -19.89 19.41 22.08
N GLY A 27 -21.10 18.92 22.37
CA GLY A 27 -22.36 19.66 22.21
C GLY A 27 -23.13 19.35 20.92
N SER A 28 -22.89 18.21 20.27
CA SER A 28 -23.54 17.84 18.99
C SER A 28 -24.61 16.75 19.12
N GLY A 29 -24.80 16.17 20.32
CA GLY A 29 -25.71 15.04 20.55
C GLY A 29 -25.23 13.73 19.89
N LYS A 30 -24.02 13.72 19.34
CA LYS A 30 -23.33 12.56 18.74
C LYS A 30 -21.99 12.29 19.43
N GLU A 31 -21.83 12.69 20.69
CA GLU A 31 -20.56 12.56 21.41
C GLU A 31 -20.11 11.10 21.50
N GLU A 32 -21.02 10.17 21.80
CA GLU A 32 -20.68 8.74 21.89
C GLU A 32 -20.21 8.16 20.55
N GLU A 33 -20.88 8.51 19.45
CA GLU A 33 -20.51 8.05 18.11
C GLU A 33 -19.13 8.62 17.71
N SER A 34 -18.89 9.90 18.06
CA SER A 34 -17.61 10.57 17.86
C SER A 34 -16.49 9.94 18.71
N ALA A 35 -16.76 9.59 19.97
CA ALA A 35 -15.80 8.94 20.85
C ALA A 35 -15.46 7.51 20.40
N ARG A 36 -16.46 6.73 19.94
CA ARG A 36 -16.25 5.40 19.37
C ARG A 36 -15.42 5.47 18.08
N GLN A 37 -15.68 6.46 17.24
CA GLN A 37 -14.89 6.68 16.03
C GLN A 37 -13.46 7.08 16.38
N PHE A 38 -13.27 7.94 17.38
CA PHE A 38 -11.96 8.36 17.86
C PHE A 38 -11.11 7.19 18.35
N SER A 39 -11.69 6.34 19.21
CA SER A 39 -11.03 5.13 19.72
C SER A 39 -10.61 4.17 18.59
N LYS A 40 -11.47 3.97 17.57
CA LYS A 40 -11.11 3.16 16.39
C LYS A 40 -9.94 3.76 15.61
N GLU A 41 -9.86 5.09 15.50
CA GLU A 41 -8.79 5.77 14.78
C GLU A 41 -7.46 5.65 15.53
N GLU A 42 -7.45 5.78 16.87
CA GLU A 42 -6.26 5.53 17.68
C GLU A 42 -5.74 4.10 17.53
N ASP A 43 -6.63 3.10 17.49
CA ASP A 43 -6.23 1.71 17.33
C ASP A 43 -5.60 1.45 15.96
N ILE A 44 -6.12 2.09 14.90
CA ILE A 44 -5.50 2.04 13.57
C ILE A 44 -4.10 2.65 13.60
N GLU A 45 -3.94 3.82 14.23
CA GLU A 45 -2.65 4.52 14.30
C GLU A 45 -1.61 3.70 15.10
N LYS A 46 -2.03 3.03 16.19
CA LYS A 46 -1.18 2.10 16.94
C LYS A 46 -0.69 0.94 16.06
N GLU A 47 -1.57 0.35 15.26
CA GLU A 47 -1.18 -0.75 14.36
C GLU A 47 -0.29 -0.27 13.21
N ILE A 48 -0.52 0.94 12.70
CA ILE A 48 0.35 1.60 11.73
C ILE A 48 1.77 1.77 12.28
N ASN A 49 1.92 2.33 13.48
CA ASN A 49 3.24 2.56 14.08
C ASN A 49 3.97 1.23 14.34
N LYS A 50 3.28 0.21 14.86
CA LYS A 50 3.84 -1.14 15.00
C LYS A 50 4.30 -1.73 13.67
N ALA A 51 3.55 -1.50 12.58
CA ALA A 51 3.91 -1.97 11.25
C ALA A 51 5.16 -1.24 10.74
N ILE A 52 5.24 0.08 10.92
CA ILE A 52 6.40 0.90 10.57
C ILE A 52 7.65 0.40 11.29
N ASP A 53 7.60 0.18 12.61
CA ASP A 53 8.77 -0.28 13.38
C ASP A 53 9.29 -1.63 12.89
N LYS A 54 8.39 -2.55 12.53
CA LYS A 54 8.76 -3.83 11.93
C LYS A 54 9.40 -3.66 10.56
N ILE A 55 8.87 -2.76 9.73
CA ILE A 55 9.43 -2.47 8.40
C ILE A 55 10.79 -1.78 8.51
N LYS A 56 11.01 -0.90 9.50
CA LYS A 56 12.32 -0.31 9.79
C LYS A 56 13.37 -1.40 10.05
N LYS A 57 13.06 -2.38 10.91
CA LYS A 57 13.93 -3.54 11.17
C LYS A 57 14.21 -4.36 9.91
N ILE A 58 13.19 -4.59 9.08
CA ILE A 58 13.38 -5.27 7.77
C ILE A 58 14.32 -4.45 6.89
N SER A 59 14.12 -3.14 6.82
CA SER A 59 14.89 -2.24 5.96
C SER A 59 16.39 -2.21 6.29
N GLN A 60 16.76 -2.43 7.55
CA GLN A 60 18.16 -2.55 7.98
C GLN A 60 18.87 -3.76 7.33
N ARG A 61 18.13 -4.83 6.99
CA ARG A 61 18.66 -6.01 6.31
C ARG A 61 18.73 -5.84 4.78
N HIS A 62 18.13 -4.78 4.25
CA HIS A 62 18.03 -4.50 2.82
C HIS A 62 18.57 -3.08 2.53
N PRO A 63 19.90 -2.90 2.46
CA PRO A 63 20.50 -1.57 2.27
C PRO A 63 20.01 -0.90 0.98
N ILE A 64 19.80 -1.69 -0.08
CA ILE A 64 19.16 -1.22 -1.32
C ILE A 64 17.71 -1.70 -1.34
N LYS A 65 16.79 -0.78 -1.06
CA LYS A 65 15.33 -1.02 -1.02
C LYS A 65 14.69 -0.92 -2.40
N GLN A 66 15.25 -0.06 -3.26
CA GLN A 66 14.67 0.24 -4.56
C GLN A 66 14.69 -1.00 -5.46
N LYS A 67 13.52 -1.33 -6.04
CA LYS A 67 13.31 -2.52 -6.86
C LYS A 67 13.70 -3.86 -6.23
N ASN A 68 13.88 -3.92 -4.91
CA ASN A 68 14.24 -5.15 -4.20
C ASN A 68 12.98 -5.97 -3.92
N ILE A 69 12.77 -7.04 -4.70
CA ILE A 69 11.59 -7.91 -4.60
C ILE A 69 11.47 -8.52 -3.19
N LEU A 70 12.59 -8.93 -2.58
CA LEU A 70 12.57 -9.56 -1.26
C LEU A 70 12.21 -8.57 -0.16
N TYR A 71 12.77 -7.36 -0.21
CA TYR A 71 12.39 -6.27 0.70
C TYR A 71 10.88 -5.98 0.61
N TYR A 72 10.38 -5.82 -0.62
CA TYR A 72 8.96 -5.53 -0.85
C TYR A 72 8.05 -6.66 -0.38
N TYR A 73 8.48 -7.91 -0.56
CA TYR A 73 7.77 -9.07 -0.07
C TYR A 73 7.69 -9.10 1.46
N GLU A 74 8.83 -8.96 2.14
CA GLU A 74 8.91 -8.99 3.61
C GLU A 74 8.16 -7.82 4.25
N ALA A 75 8.35 -6.60 3.72
CA ALA A 75 7.58 -5.43 4.17
C ALA A 75 6.08 -5.66 3.93
N GLY A 76 5.71 -6.22 2.77
CA GLY A 76 4.34 -6.59 2.45
C GLY A 76 3.71 -7.57 3.45
N GLN A 77 4.47 -8.55 3.95
CA GLN A 77 3.99 -9.49 4.97
C GLN A 77 3.60 -8.78 6.26
N VAL A 78 4.31 -7.70 6.63
CA VAL A 78 3.93 -6.83 7.76
C VAL A 78 2.62 -6.11 7.44
N LEU A 79 2.51 -5.54 6.23
CA LEU A 79 1.33 -4.81 5.76
C LEU A 79 0.05 -5.68 5.68
N GLN A 80 0.17 -7.01 5.72
CA GLN A 80 -0.98 -7.92 5.86
C GLN A 80 -1.75 -7.74 7.18
N PHE A 81 -1.26 -6.95 8.14
CA PHE A 81 -2.03 -6.60 9.35
C PHE A 81 -3.40 -6.00 9.01
N VAL A 82 -3.50 -5.30 7.87
CA VAL A 82 -4.76 -4.71 7.39
C VAL A 82 -5.85 -5.78 7.25
N ASP A 83 -5.51 -6.97 6.76
CA ASP A 83 -6.47 -8.06 6.63
C ASP A 83 -6.70 -8.74 7.99
N LYS A 84 -5.63 -8.98 8.77
CA LYS A 84 -5.72 -9.62 10.08
C LYS A 84 -6.55 -8.83 11.10
N LYS A 85 -6.60 -7.52 10.94
CA LYS A 85 -7.34 -6.59 11.81
C LYS A 85 -8.67 -6.14 11.21
N ASN A 86 -9.11 -6.74 10.09
CA ASN A 86 -10.34 -6.38 9.37
C ASN A 86 -10.40 -4.89 8.97
N LEU A 87 -9.26 -4.29 8.65
CA LEU A 87 -9.11 -2.88 8.25
C LEU A 87 -9.15 -2.69 6.73
N THR A 88 -9.63 -3.67 5.96
CA THR A 88 -9.61 -3.65 4.50
C THR A 88 -10.32 -2.43 3.91
N ASN A 89 -11.38 -1.93 4.56
CA ASN A 89 -12.09 -0.71 4.16
C ASN A 89 -11.24 0.57 4.32
N ASN A 90 -10.30 0.57 5.27
CA ASN A 90 -9.39 1.69 5.55
C ASN A 90 -8.05 1.57 4.81
N ARG A 91 -7.84 0.50 4.05
CA ARG A 91 -6.54 0.15 3.45
C ARG A 91 -5.90 1.29 2.65
N MET A 92 -6.67 2.00 1.84
CA MET A 92 -6.15 3.09 1.00
C MET A 92 -5.66 4.29 1.82
N MET A 93 -6.36 4.58 2.92
CA MET A 93 -5.97 5.61 3.88
C MET A 93 -4.70 5.19 4.62
N ILE A 94 -4.63 3.94 5.08
CA ILE A 94 -3.45 3.36 5.73
C ILE A 94 -2.22 3.45 4.83
N TRP A 95 -2.34 3.08 3.54
CA TRP A 95 -1.23 3.20 2.58
C TRP A 95 -0.77 4.63 2.37
N HIS A 96 -1.69 5.59 2.36
CA HIS A 96 -1.33 6.99 2.30
C HIS A 96 -0.55 7.39 3.54
N ARG A 97 -1.10 7.09 4.72
CA ARG A 97 -0.54 7.46 6.02
C ARG A 97 0.91 7.00 6.17
N ILE A 98 1.18 5.73 5.85
CA ILE A 98 2.53 5.19 6.03
C ILE A 98 3.55 5.68 5.00
N ALA A 99 3.15 5.86 3.74
CA ALA A 99 4.07 6.15 2.64
C ALA A 99 4.19 7.62 2.25
N TYR A 100 3.33 8.49 2.80
CA TYR A 100 3.36 9.91 2.52
C TYR A 100 3.56 10.74 3.79
N ASP A 101 2.78 10.46 4.85
CA ASP A 101 2.79 11.30 6.05
C ASP A 101 3.92 10.91 7.01
N LEU A 102 4.16 9.61 7.20
CA LEU A 102 5.05 9.12 8.26
C LEU A 102 6.45 8.79 7.76
N GLU A 103 6.61 7.76 6.92
CA GLU A 103 7.93 7.19 6.61
C GLU A 103 8.12 6.94 5.11
N PRO A 104 8.09 7.99 4.26
CA PRO A 104 8.15 7.85 2.81
C PRO A 104 9.39 7.09 2.31
N ASP A 105 10.52 7.19 3.01
CA ASP A 105 11.79 6.54 2.61
C ASP A 105 11.75 5.01 2.69
N LEU A 106 10.86 4.45 3.52
CA LEU A 106 10.62 3.01 3.55
C LEU A 106 9.84 2.52 2.32
N PHE A 107 9.15 3.43 1.62
CA PHE A 107 8.19 3.12 0.56
C PHE A 107 8.56 3.77 -0.78
N GLY A 108 9.85 3.94 -1.08
CA GLY A 108 10.32 4.47 -2.36
C GLY A 108 10.48 5.99 -2.40
N GLY A 109 10.51 6.63 -1.23
CA GLY A 109 10.76 8.06 -1.07
C GLY A 109 9.50 8.91 -1.24
N LYS A 110 9.62 10.21 -0.94
CA LYS A 110 8.52 11.17 -1.02
C LYS A 110 8.16 11.44 -2.48
N ARG A 111 7.06 10.84 -2.97
CA ARG A 111 6.51 11.17 -4.29
C ARG A 111 5.81 12.52 -4.26
N GLN A 112 5.93 13.30 -5.33
CA GLN A 112 5.30 14.63 -5.43
C GLN A 112 3.76 14.57 -5.35
N LYS A 113 3.14 13.46 -5.77
CA LYS A 113 1.68 13.29 -5.79
C LYS A 113 1.23 12.25 -4.76
N PRO A 114 0.32 12.59 -3.81
CA PRO A 114 -0.17 11.65 -2.80
C PRO A 114 -0.80 10.38 -3.37
N LYS A 115 -1.48 10.49 -4.54
CA LYS A 115 -2.07 9.34 -5.26
C LYS A 115 -1.04 8.30 -5.68
N GLU A 116 0.22 8.67 -5.81
CA GLU A 116 1.29 7.76 -6.21
C GLU A 116 2.00 7.14 -5.01
N ALA A 117 2.11 7.84 -3.88
CA ALA A 117 2.77 7.35 -2.68
C ALA A 117 2.15 6.02 -2.21
N LYS A 118 0.82 5.92 -2.23
CA LYS A 118 0.07 4.70 -1.86
C LYS A 118 0.37 3.46 -2.72
N ARG A 119 0.97 3.63 -3.92
CA ARG A 119 1.23 2.51 -4.84
C ARG A 119 2.29 1.56 -4.30
N HIS A 120 3.31 2.07 -3.62
CA HIS A 120 4.39 1.24 -3.10
C HIS A 120 3.91 0.30 -1.97
N PRO A 121 3.20 0.79 -0.93
CA PRO A 121 2.55 -0.09 0.05
C PRO A 121 1.58 -1.08 -0.58
N GLU A 122 0.74 -0.65 -1.53
CA GLU A 122 -0.20 -1.54 -2.21
C GLU A 122 0.55 -2.66 -2.95
N PHE A 123 1.64 -2.31 -3.63
CA PHE A 123 2.49 -3.27 -4.34
C PHE A 123 3.17 -4.26 -3.37
N MET A 124 3.75 -3.78 -2.26
CA MET A 124 4.31 -4.63 -1.20
C MET A 124 3.27 -5.61 -0.67
N TYR A 125 2.11 -5.08 -0.27
CA TYR A 125 0.99 -5.86 0.24
C TYR A 125 0.55 -6.94 -0.75
N LEU A 126 0.34 -6.60 -2.03
CA LEU A 126 -0.08 -7.58 -3.05
C LEU A 126 1.02 -8.61 -3.34
N LEU A 127 2.29 -8.21 -3.38
CA LEU A 127 3.41 -9.13 -3.61
C LEU A 127 3.51 -10.18 -2.50
N SER A 128 3.28 -9.78 -1.25
CA SER A 128 3.32 -10.70 -0.11
C SER A 128 2.19 -11.74 -0.08
N LYS A 129 1.12 -11.55 -0.87
CA LYS A 129 0.08 -12.56 -1.07
C LYS A 129 0.53 -13.73 -1.95
N ILE A 130 1.62 -13.56 -2.68
CA ILE A 130 2.18 -14.59 -3.56
C ILE A 130 3.04 -15.54 -2.73
N ASP A 131 3.03 -16.84 -3.04
CA ASP A 131 3.96 -17.78 -2.41
C ASP A 131 5.42 -17.39 -2.75
N LYS A 132 6.27 -17.38 -1.71
CA LYS A 132 7.68 -16.98 -1.78
C LYS A 132 8.45 -17.70 -2.90
N ARG A 133 8.08 -18.95 -3.23
CA ARG A 133 8.69 -19.77 -4.29
C ARG A 133 8.55 -19.13 -5.68
N TYR A 134 7.53 -18.32 -5.92
CA TYR A 134 7.33 -17.66 -7.22
C TYR A 134 8.13 -16.38 -7.39
N LEU A 135 8.63 -15.76 -6.32
CA LEU A 135 9.24 -14.43 -6.38
C LEU A 135 10.40 -14.33 -7.37
N ARG A 136 11.18 -15.41 -7.53
CA ARG A 136 12.32 -15.50 -8.46
C ARG A 136 11.93 -15.80 -9.91
N LYS A 137 10.64 -16.06 -10.20
CA LYS A 137 10.17 -16.38 -11.56
C LYS A 137 9.88 -15.14 -12.42
N ALA A 138 9.93 -13.95 -11.83
CA ALA A 138 9.73 -12.69 -12.54
C ALA A 138 10.65 -11.61 -11.95
N ASN A 139 11.12 -10.71 -12.81
CA ASN A 139 11.88 -9.53 -12.37
C ASN A 139 10.96 -8.43 -11.84
N TRP A 140 11.55 -7.34 -11.37
CA TRP A 140 10.81 -6.23 -10.78
C TRP A 140 9.73 -5.66 -11.71
N ASP A 141 10.09 -5.35 -12.96
CA ASP A 141 9.17 -4.69 -13.89
C ASP A 141 8.03 -5.62 -14.30
N GLN A 142 8.28 -6.93 -14.37
CA GLN A 142 7.26 -7.95 -14.59
C GLN A 142 6.29 -8.05 -13.40
N TRP A 143 6.80 -8.09 -12.16
CA TRP A 143 5.96 -8.04 -10.97
C TRP A 143 5.14 -6.76 -10.93
N TYR A 144 5.75 -5.62 -11.26
CA TYR A 144 5.10 -4.31 -11.32
C TYR A 144 3.89 -4.29 -12.26
N GLU A 145 3.96 -4.98 -13.41
CA GLU A 145 2.81 -5.13 -14.30
C GLU A 145 1.79 -6.17 -13.81
N LEU A 146 2.26 -7.33 -13.30
CA LEU A 146 1.41 -8.39 -12.79
C LEU A 146 0.49 -7.93 -11.66
N LEU A 147 1.04 -7.19 -10.69
CA LEU A 147 0.29 -6.77 -9.50
C LEU A 147 -0.67 -5.60 -9.75
N LYS A 148 -0.70 -5.03 -10.97
CA LYS A 148 -1.81 -4.15 -11.37
C LYS A 148 -3.14 -4.90 -11.44
N PHE A 149 -3.09 -6.21 -11.64
CA PHE A 149 -4.24 -7.11 -11.55
C PHE A 149 -4.38 -7.58 -10.09
N LYS A 150 -5.11 -6.80 -9.28
CA LYS A 150 -5.16 -6.98 -7.81
C LYS A 150 -5.63 -8.35 -7.34
N ASP A 151 -6.31 -9.12 -8.18
CA ASP A 151 -6.82 -10.46 -7.91
C ASP A 151 -5.92 -11.59 -8.42
N ILE A 152 -4.75 -11.28 -9.02
CA ILE A 152 -3.91 -12.28 -9.68
C ILE A 152 -3.42 -13.38 -8.73
N TYR A 153 -3.14 -13.02 -7.48
CA TYR A 153 -2.71 -13.98 -6.45
C TYR A 153 -3.79 -15.03 -6.13
N LYS A 154 -5.07 -14.73 -6.40
CA LYS A 154 -6.18 -15.67 -6.20
C LYS A 154 -6.31 -16.67 -7.36
N LYS A 155 -5.64 -16.42 -8.49
CA LYS A 155 -5.77 -17.20 -9.73
C LYS A 155 -4.46 -17.96 -10.01
N LEU A 156 -4.11 -18.91 -9.14
CA LEU A 156 -2.83 -19.62 -9.19
C LEU A 156 -2.50 -20.20 -10.57
N ASN A 157 -3.43 -20.94 -11.20
CA ASN A 157 -3.21 -21.52 -12.53
C ASN A 157 -2.90 -20.45 -13.61
N LEU A 158 -3.52 -19.27 -13.50
CA LEU A 158 -3.26 -18.16 -14.42
C LEU A 158 -1.88 -17.54 -14.13
N LEU A 159 -1.58 -17.29 -12.85
CA LEU A 159 -0.31 -16.74 -12.40
C LEU A 159 0.86 -17.64 -12.86
N GLU A 160 0.76 -18.96 -12.68
CA GLU A 160 1.80 -19.89 -13.08
C GLU A 160 2.05 -19.90 -14.59
N LYS A 161 0.98 -19.89 -15.40
CA LYS A 161 1.09 -19.76 -16.87
C LYS A 161 1.82 -18.49 -17.25
N ILE A 162 1.46 -17.35 -16.65
CA ILE A 162 2.11 -16.08 -16.96
C ILE A 162 3.58 -16.08 -16.52
N LEU A 163 3.89 -16.59 -15.33
CA LEU A 163 5.27 -16.65 -14.82
C LEU A 163 6.16 -17.56 -15.68
N ALA A 164 5.63 -18.66 -16.20
CA ALA A 164 6.34 -19.51 -17.16
C ALA A 164 6.69 -18.73 -18.44
N GLU A 165 5.76 -17.95 -18.97
CA GLU A 165 6.01 -17.08 -20.13
C GLU A 165 6.98 -15.94 -19.83
N CYS A 166 6.92 -15.35 -18.63
CA CYS A 166 7.86 -14.30 -18.19
C CYS A 166 9.30 -14.79 -18.17
N LYS A 167 9.53 -16.04 -17.75
CA LYS A 167 10.86 -16.68 -17.70
C LYS A 167 11.40 -16.96 -19.10
N ASN A 168 10.54 -17.42 -20.02
CA ASN A 168 10.96 -17.93 -21.32
C ASN A 168 11.07 -16.82 -22.40
N ASN A 169 10.20 -15.82 -22.38
CA ASN A 169 10.00 -14.91 -23.53
C ASN A 169 10.38 -13.45 -23.27
N LYS A 170 11.07 -13.13 -22.16
CA LYS A 170 11.32 -11.75 -21.69
C LYS A 170 10.05 -10.87 -21.73
N LEU A 171 8.87 -11.48 -21.51
CA LEU A 171 7.58 -10.80 -21.64
C LEU A 171 7.47 -9.73 -20.54
N SER A 172 7.33 -8.46 -20.92
CA SER A 172 7.26 -7.32 -19.98
C SER A 172 6.36 -6.20 -20.52
N GLY A 173 6.09 -5.20 -19.68
CA GLY A 173 5.38 -3.98 -20.07
C GLY A 173 3.98 -4.23 -20.67
N ILE A 174 3.69 -3.53 -21.78
CA ILE A 174 2.38 -3.59 -22.46
C ILE A 174 2.07 -4.99 -22.99
N LYS A 175 3.08 -5.71 -23.52
CA LYS A 175 2.90 -7.07 -24.06
C LYS A 175 2.43 -8.03 -22.97
N LEU A 176 3.06 -7.96 -21.78
CA LEU A 176 2.65 -8.73 -20.61
C LEU A 176 1.23 -8.38 -20.17
N ARG A 177 0.90 -7.08 -20.10
CA ARG A 177 -0.45 -6.65 -19.70
C ARG A 177 -1.53 -7.16 -20.65
N ASN A 178 -1.31 -7.06 -21.96
CA ASN A 178 -2.27 -7.51 -22.96
C ASN A 178 -2.44 -9.03 -22.93
N LYS A 179 -1.35 -9.78 -22.69
CA LYS A 179 -1.41 -11.23 -22.52
C LYS A 179 -2.25 -11.62 -21.29
N ILE A 180 -2.05 -10.96 -20.16
CA ILE A 180 -2.83 -11.21 -18.94
C ILE A 180 -4.32 -10.96 -19.19
N LYS A 181 -4.67 -9.87 -19.91
CA LYS A 181 -6.07 -9.59 -20.29
C LYS A 181 -6.65 -10.71 -21.14
N LYS A 182 -5.97 -11.09 -22.23
CA LYS A 182 -6.42 -12.17 -23.12
C LYS A 182 -6.67 -13.48 -22.37
N LEU A 183 -5.74 -13.89 -21.50
CA LEU A 183 -5.88 -15.13 -20.71
C LEU A 183 -6.99 -15.07 -19.66
N ARG A 184 -7.44 -13.88 -19.27
CA ARG A 184 -8.60 -13.70 -18.36
C ARG A 184 -9.93 -13.79 -19.08
N GLU A 185 -9.97 -13.44 -20.36
CA GLU A 185 -11.16 -13.51 -21.22
C GLU A 185 -11.43 -14.94 -21.73
N THR A 186 -10.42 -15.82 -21.71
CA THR A 186 -10.55 -17.22 -22.16
C THR A 186 -11.13 -18.16 -21.09
N LYS A 187 -11.90 -17.63 -20.14
CA LYS A 187 -12.53 -18.34 -19.02
C LYS A 187 -13.99 -17.96 -18.91
#